data_AF-A0A1F9PN35-F1
#
_entry.id   AF-A0A1F9PN35-F1
#
_cell.length_a   1.000
_cell.length_b   1.000
_cell.length_c   1.000
_cell.angle_alpha   90.00
_cell.angle_beta   90.00
_cell.angle_gamma   90.00
#
_symmetry.space_group_name_H-M   'P 1'
#
loop_
_entity.id
_entity.type
_entity.pdbx_description
1 polymer ?
#
loop_
_entity_poly.entity_id
_entity_poly.type
_entity_poly.pdbx_seq_one_letter_code
_entity_poly.pdbx_strand_id
1 'polypeptide(L)'
;MESAQYFHQQQKELLKEAAVIAEEVTSDFFKLSHWRRARYDILTLEALRAEEISSHALALVAKYDGCHKDRLLRSAAFDFYRVCLQDHNILKTLKQVDDLSLFPLLLYILTHELVHIVRFSQFLALFEAPEEHKEEEERRVHQLTQKILAPLKVRDLPPVMRYYDERIEGGLQYANL
;
A
#
# COMPACT_ATOMS: atom_id res chain seq x y z
N MET A 1 6.31 21.56 16.10
CA MET A 1 5.90 20.19 15.78
C MET A 1 4.42 20.24 15.50
N GLU A 2 4.00 20.16 14.24
CA GLU A 2 2.58 19.95 13.94
C GLU A 2 2.15 18.65 14.62
N SER A 3 1.05 18.69 15.38
CA SER A 3 0.48 17.50 15.98
C SER A 3 0.14 16.50 14.87
N ALA A 4 0.69 15.30 14.94
CA ALA A 4 0.39 14.24 13.97
C ALA A 4 -1.14 14.02 13.94
N GLN A 5 -1.72 14.09 12.75
CA GLN A 5 -3.15 13.85 12.55
C GLN A 5 -3.38 12.35 12.36
N TYR A 6 -4.34 11.81 13.10
CA TYR A 6 -4.72 10.39 13.07
C TYR A 6 -6.11 10.23 12.48
N PHE A 7 -6.38 9.06 11.90
CA PHE A 7 -7.72 8.72 11.46
C PHE A 7 -8.70 8.65 12.63
N HIS A 8 -9.84 9.31 12.49
CA HIS A 8 -10.97 9.14 13.42
C HIS A 8 -11.81 7.92 13.05
N GLN A 9 -12.76 7.55 13.92
CA GLN A 9 -13.51 6.30 13.78
C GLN A 9 -14.17 6.11 12.41
N GLN A 10 -14.86 7.13 11.89
CA GLN A 10 -15.49 7.02 10.57
C GLN A 10 -14.48 6.80 9.42
N GLN A 11 -13.28 7.39 9.51
CA GLN A 11 -12.20 7.16 8.53
C GLN A 11 -11.65 5.74 8.64
N LYS A 12 -11.56 5.20 9.87
CA LYS A 12 -11.19 3.80 10.10
C LYS A 12 -12.23 2.82 9.55
N GLU A 13 -13.52 3.15 9.60
CA GLU A 13 -14.55 2.31 8.96
C GLU A 13 -14.42 2.32 7.43
N LEU A 14 -14.18 3.49 6.82
CA LEU A 14 -13.89 3.56 5.37
C LEU A 14 -12.63 2.79 4.99
N LEU A 15 -11.60 2.82 5.84
CA LEU A 15 -10.39 2.02 5.67
C LEU A 15 -10.68 0.52 5.67
N LYS A 16 -11.48 0.03 6.62
CA LYS A 16 -11.86 -1.40 6.65
C LYS A 16 -12.62 -1.80 5.39
N GLU A 17 -13.56 -0.97 4.95
CA GLU A 17 -14.32 -1.22 3.71
C GLU A 17 -13.40 -1.24 2.49
N ALA A 18 -12.52 -0.24 2.35
CA ALA A 18 -11.56 -0.18 1.25
C ALA A 18 -10.58 -1.37 1.27
N ALA A 19 -10.15 -1.83 2.45
CA ALA A 19 -9.27 -2.99 2.60
C ALA A 19 -9.94 -4.27 2.10
N VAL A 20 -11.20 -4.54 2.50
CA VAL A 20 -11.94 -5.72 2.02
C VAL A 20 -12.04 -5.73 0.50
N ILE A 21 -12.40 -4.60 -0.10
CA ILE A 21 -12.53 -4.51 -1.57
C ILE A 21 -11.17 -4.67 -2.25
N ALA A 22 -10.13 -3.97 -1.77
CA ALA A 22 -8.78 -4.05 -2.33
C ALA A 22 -8.24 -5.49 -2.29
N GLU A 23 -8.48 -6.20 -1.19
CA GLU A 23 -8.12 -7.61 -1.02
C GLU A 23 -8.83 -8.53 -2.02
N GLU A 24 -10.14 -8.33 -2.19
CA GLU A 24 -10.97 -9.10 -3.11
C GLU A 24 -10.51 -8.91 -4.55
N VAL A 25 -10.43 -7.66 -5.03
CA VAL A 25 -10.07 -7.40 -6.43
C VAL A 25 -8.63 -7.79 -6.75
N THR A 26 -7.71 -7.63 -5.80
CA THR A 26 -6.31 -8.04 -6.00
C THR A 26 -6.19 -9.56 -6.03
N SER A 27 -6.90 -10.27 -5.14
CA SER A 27 -6.94 -11.74 -5.15
C SER A 27 -7.52 -12.29 -6.44
N ASP A 28 -8.62 -11.70 -6.90
CA ASP A 28 -9.29 -12.11 -8.13
C ASP A 28 -8.43 -11.87 -9.37
N PHE A 29 -7.67 -10.77 -9.40
CA PHE A 29 -6.76 -10.48 -10.50
C PHE A 29 -5.61 -11.47 -10.58
N PHE A 30 -4.94 -11.74 -9.44
CA PHE A 30 -3.80 -12.65 -9.38
C PHE A 30 -4.19 -14.13 -9.20
N LYS A 31 -5.48 -14.44 -9.16
CA LYS A 31 -6.03 -15.79 -8.92
C LYS A 31 -5.45 -16.45 -7.66
N LEU A 32 -5.37 -15.66 -6.58
CA LEU A 32 -4.89 -16.11 -5.29
C LEU A 32 -6.00 -16.92 -4.61
N SER A 33 -5.76 -18.20 -4.36
CA SER A 33 -6.74 -19.05 -3.65
C SER A 33 -6.92 -18.64 -2.19
N HIS A 34 -5.87 -18.11 -1.56
CA HIS A 34 -5.90 -17.42 -0.27
C HIS A 34 -4.70 -16.48 -0.17
N TRP A 35 -4.84 -15.35 0.54
CA TRP A 35 -3.72 -14.51 1.01
C TRP A 35 -2.72 -15.25 1.93
N ARG A 36 -2.98 -16.52 2.27
CA ARG A 36 -2.25 -17.35 3.24
C ARG A 36 -0.72 -17.43 3.07
N ARG A 37 -0.16 -17.16 1.87
CA ARG A 37 1.29 -17.12 1.66
C ARG A 37 1.91 -15.75 1.91
N ALA A 38 1.16 -14.66 1.73
CA ALA A 38 1.57 -13.31 2.05
C ALA A 38 0.92 -12.90 3.36
N ARG A 39 1.62 -13.10 4.48
CA ARG A 39 1.13 -12.63 5.77
C ARG A 39 1.41 -11.14 5.83
N TYR A 40 0.36 -10.33 5.88
CA TYR A 40 0.51 -8.90 6.09
C TYR A 40 -0.52 -8.36 7.08
N ASP A 41 -0.17 -7.24 7.69
CA ASP A 41 -1.08 -6.37 8.43
C ASP A 41 -1.21 -5.03 7.71
N ILE A 42 -2.39 -4.41 7.80
CA ILE A 42 -2.60 -3.01 7.45
C ILE A 42 -2.67 -2.22 8.75
N LEU A 43 -1.76 -1.27 8.92
CA LEU A 43 -1.62 -0.45 10.12
C LEU A 43 -1.85 1.02 9.79
N THR A 44 -2.54 1.73 10.69
CA THR A 44 -2.64 3.18 10.70
C THR A 44 -1.51 3.78 11.52
N LEU A 45 -1.32 5.09 11.40
CA LEU A 45 -0.24 5.85 12.07
C LEU A 45 -0.14 5.59 13.59
N GLU A 46 -1.26 5.29 14.26
CA GLU A 46 -1.30 5.00 15.70
C GLU A 46 -0.55 3.72 16.11
N ALA A 47 -0.40 2.78 15.18
CA ALA A 47 0.22 1.48 15.41
C ALA A 47 1.60 1.33 14.77
N LEU A 48 2.10 2.39 14.11
CA LEU A 48 3.40 2.39 13.45
C LEU A 48 4.55 2.62 14.43
N ARG A 49 5.69 2.00 14.13
CA ARG A 49 6.98 2.30 14.76
C ARG A 49 7.59 3.55 14.14
N ALA A 50 8.52 4.18 14.86
CA ALA A 50 9.16 5.41 14.40
C ALA A 50 9.84 5.24 13.02
N GLU A 51 10.40 4.06 12.75
CA GLU A 51 11.07 3.73 11.49
C GLU A 51 10.09 3.47 10.34
N GLU A 52 8.81 3.19 10.65
CA GLU A 52 7.73 2.97 9.69
C GLU A 52 7.01 4.29 9.32
N ILE A 53 7.41 5.44 9.91
CA ILE A 53 6.79 6.75 9.69
C ILE A 53 7.56 7.53 8.63
N SER A 54 6.86 7.97 7.59
CA SER A 54 7.40 8.80 6.51
C SER A 54 6.75 10.19 6.49
N SER A 55 7.54 11.24 6.27
CA SER A 55 7.02 12.61 6.11
C SER A 55 6.48 12.89 4.70
N HIS A 56 6.64 11.95 3.78
CA HIS A 56 6.39 12.15 2.36
C HIS A 56 5.35 11.14 1.84
N ALA A 57 5.52 9.85 2.12
CA ALA A 57 4.70 8.79 1.51
C ALA A 57 3.27 8.76 2.08
N LEU A 58 2.29 8.31 1.29
CA LEU A 58 0.93 8.07 1.78
C LEU A 58 0.80 6.71 2.48
N ALA A 59 1.58 5.73 2.03
CA ALA A 59 1.78 4.44 2.65
C ALA A 59 3.18 3.93 2.29
N LEU A 60 3.62 2.89 2.98
CA LEU A 60 4.80 2.11 2.62
C LEU A 60 4.60 0.66 3.01
N VAL A 61 5.34 -0.25 2.38
CA VAL A 61 5.39 -1.66 2.78
C VAL A 61 6.69 -1.92 3.53
N ALA A 62 6.59 -2.32 4.79
CA ALA A 62 7.73 -2.79 5.56
C ALA A 62 7.79 -4.33 5.53
N LYS A 63 8.97 -4.88 5.28
CA LYS A 63 9.22 -6.34 5.29
C LYS A 63 9.87 -6.78 6.61
N TYR A 64 9.42 -7.91 7.13
CA TYR A 64 9.91 -8.54 8.34
C TYR A 64 10.17 -10.03 8.14
N ASP A 65 11.24 -10.54 8.74
CA ASP A 65 11.50 -11.97 8.82
C ASP A 65 10.73 -12.58 10.00
N GLY A 66 9.72 -13.39 9.71
CA GLY A 66 8.99 -14.15 10.70
C GLY A 66 9.67 -15.48 11.00
N CYS A 67 9.95 -15.79 12.27
CA CYS A 67 10.39 -17.12 12.70
C CYS A 67 9.35 -17.75 13.63
N HIS A 68 8.96 -19.01 13.38
CA HIS A 68 8.03 -19.71 14.26
C HIS A 68 8.72 -20.04 15.59
N LYS A 69 8.18 -19.52 16.71
CA LYS A 69 8.81 -19.63 18.06
C LYS A 69 9.17 -21.07 18.48
N ASP A 70 8.48 -22.08 17.93
CA ASP A 70 8.68 -23.50 18.29
C ASP A 70 9.53 -24.31 17.29
N ARG A 71 10.13 -23.70 16.25
CA ARG A 71 10.97 -24.44 15.30
C ARG A 71 12.32 -23.75 15.08
N LEU A 72 13.36 -24.32 15.69
CA LEU A 72 14.78 -23.93 15.57
C LEU A 72 15.40 -24.13 14.17
N LEU A 73 14.62 -24.54 13.16
CA LEU A 73 15.11 -24.75 11.79
C LEU A 73 14.89 -23.48 10.95
N ARG A 74 15.96 -22.98 10.31
CA ARG A 74 15.90 -21.84 9.36
C ARG A 74 14.88 -22.02 8.22
N SER A 75 14.44 -23.25 7.95
CA SER A 75 13.38 -23.57 6.98
C SER A 75 11.96 -23.16 7.42
N ALA A 76 11.80 -22.56 8.60
CA ALA A 76 10.53 -22.02 9.10
C ALA A 76 10.43 -20.49 8.99
N ALA A 77 11.43 -19.84 8.39
CA ALA A 77 11.39 -18.41 8.10
C ALA A 77 10.33 -18.13 7.03
N PHE A 78 9.48 -17.13 7.27
CA PHE A 78 8.50 -16.65 6.28
C PHE A 78 8.56 -15.13 6.22
N ASP A 79 8.32 -14.59 5.03
CA ASP A 79 8.18 -13.15 4.85
C ASP A 79 6.86 -12.67 5.44
N PHE A 80 6.94 -11.63 6.26
CA PHE A 80 5.79 -10.91 6.80
C PHE A 80 5.86 -9.45 6.37
N TYR A 81 4.75 -8.90 5.90
CA TYR A 81 4.70 -7.52 5.38
C TYR A 81 3.79 -6.65 6.25
N ARG A 82 4.04 -5.35 6.29
CA ARG A 82 3.12 -4.38 6.91
C ARG A 82 2.87 -3.24 5.95
N VAL A 83 1.62 -3.03 5.61
CA VAL A 83 1.15 -1.83 4.93
C VAL A 83 1.00 -0.73 5.98
N CYS A 84 1.89 0.25 5.93
CA CYS A 84 2.00 1.31 6.95
C CYS A 84 1.41 2.61 6.42
N LEU A 85 0.13 2.85 6.71
CA LEU A 85 -0.59 4.05 6.29
C LEU A 85 -0.13 5.28 7.07
N GLN A 86 0.15 6.36 6.34
CA GLN A 86 0.60 7.63 6.91
C GLN A 86 -0.61 8.57 7.03
N ASP A 87 -1.45 8.36 8.06
CA ASP A 87 -2.69 9.10 8.30
C ASP A 87 -2.50 10.62 8.11
N HIS A 88 -1.43 11.19 8.65
CA HIS A 88 -1.14 12.62 8.56
C HIS A 88 -0.92 13.09 7.12
N ASN A 89 -0.24 12.29 6.29
CA ASN A 89 0.00 12.64 4.89
C ASN A 89 -1.26 12.45 4.05
N ILE A 90 -2.03 11.38 4.30
CA ILE A 90 -3.30 11.14 3.60
C ILE A 90 -4.28 12.29 3.90
N LEU A 91 -4.44 12.66 5.16
CA LEU A 91 -5.32 13.75 5.58
C LEU A 91 -4.84 15.12 5.06
N LYS A 92 -3.52 15.34 5.00
CA LYS A 92 -2.94 16.55 4.40
C LYS A 92 -3.23 16.62 2.92
N THR A 93 -3.05 15.54 2.18
CA THR A 93 -3.32 15.47 0.74
C THR A 93 -4.78 15.75 0.42
N LEU A 94 -5.71 15.17 1.19
CA LEU A 94 -7.15 15.42 1.02
C LEU A 94 -7.55 16.88 1.29
N LYS A 95 -6.76 17.63 2.09
CA LYS A 95 -6.97 19.07 2.31
C LYS A 95 -6.35 19.94 1.22
N GLN A 96 -5.38 19.42 0.46
CA GLN A 96 -4.63 20.15 -0.55
C GLN A 96 -5.16 19.94 -1.97
N VAL A 97 -5.85 18.82 -2.20
CA VAL A 97 -6.37 18.44 -3.52
C VAL A 97 -7.87 18.22 -3.42
N ASP A 98 -8.64 19.23 -3.81
CA ASP A 98 -10.09 19.30 -3.61
C ASP A 98 -10.88 18.18 -4.33
N ASP A 99 -10.33 17.64 -5.42
CA ASP A 99 -10.96 16.59 -6.23
C ASP A 99 -10.78 15.17 -5.63
N LEU A 100 -10.08 15.02 -4.50
CA LEU A 100 -9.85 13.73 -3.87
C LEU A 100 -10.83 13.44 -2.74
N SER A 101 -11.36 12.22 -2.76
CA SER A 101 -12.16 11.66 -1.67
C SER A 101 -11.36 10.57 -0.94
N LEU A 102 -11.54 10.45 0.38
CA LEU A 102 -10.79 9.51 1.20
C LEU A 102 -10.96 8.06 0.74
N PHE A 103 -12.18 7.61 0.49
CA PHE A 103 -12.44 6.21 0.15
C PHE A 103 -11.78 5.76 -1.17
N PRO A 104 -11.94 6.46 -2.31
CA PRO A 104 -11.20 6.13 -3.54
C PRO A 104 -9.68 6.19 -3.36
N LEU A 105 -9.18 7.14 -2.57
CA LEU A 105 -7.75 7.26 -2.27
C LEU A 105 -7.23 6.05 -1.48
N LEU A 106 -7.95 5.63 -0.44
CA LEU A 106 -7.61 4.44 0.34
C LEU A 106 -7.67 3.18 -0.52
N LEU A 107 -8.72 3.03 -1.34
CA LEU A 107 -8.86 1.90 -2.25
C LEU A 107 -7.67 1.79 -3.20
N TYR A 108 -7.25 2.91 -3.77
CA TYR A 108 -6.08 2.98 -4.63
C TYR A 108 -4.79 2.62 -3.86
N ILE A 109 -4.52 3.29 -2.72
CA ILE A 109 -3.32 3.06 -1.90
C ILE A 109 -3.22 1.58 -1.52
N LEU A 110 -4.29 1.01 -0.95
CA LEU A 110 -4.26 -0.38 -0.48
C LEU A 110 -4.06 -1.35 -1.64
N THR A 111 -4.72 -1.13 -2.77
CA THR A 111 -4.52 -1.97 -3.95
C THR A 111 -3.06 -1.91 -4.42
N HIS A 112 -2.47 -0.71 -4.45
CA HIS A 112 -1.05 -0.51 -4.81
C HIS A 112 -0.11 -1.29 -3.90
N GLU A 113 -0.24 -1.13 -2.58
CA GLU A 113 0.61 -1.83 -1.61
C GLU A 113 0.38 -3.35 -1.62
N LEU A 114 -0.85 -3.81 -1.84
CA LEU A 114 -1.16 -5.23 -1.98
C LEU A 114 -0.55 -5.83 -3.24
N VAL A 115 -0.52 -5.09 -4.35
CA VAL A 115 0.21 -5.52 -5.57
C VAL A 115 1.70 -5.65 -5.28
N HIS A 116 2.33 -4.71 -4.57
CA HIS A 116 3.71 -4.85 -4.13
C HIS A 116 3.92 -6.14 -3.33
N ILE A 117 3.09 -6.38 -2.32
CA ILE A 117 3.18 -7.58 -1.47
C ILE A 117 3.07 -8.86 -2.30
N VAL A 118 2.11 -8.94 -3.23
CA VAL A 118 1.98 -10.11 -4.12
C VAL A 118 3.25 -10.30 -4.94
N ARG A 119 3.79 -9.22 -5.53
CA ARG A 119 4.97 -9.28 -6.40
C ARG A 119 6.23 -9.66 -5.63
N PHE A 120 6.44 -9.12 -4.43
CA PHE A 120 7.55 -9.50 -3.55
C PHE A 120 7.41 -10.95 -3.07
N SER A 121 6.21 -11.38 -2.66
CA SER A 121 5.98 -12.76 -2.18
C SER A 121 6.17 -13.82 -3.26
N GLN A 122 6.06 -13.45 -4.53
CA GLN A 122 6.28 -14.32 -5.69
C GLN A 122 7.67 -14.17 -6.31
N PHE A 123 8.57 -13.40 -5.68
CA PHE A 123 9.92 -13.09 -6.19
C PHE A 123 9.92 -12.46 -7.59
N LEU A 124 8.84 -11.76 -7.95
CA LEU A 124 8.71 -11.03 -9.22
C LEU A 124 9.35 -9.63 -9.17
N ALA A 125 9.70 -9.18 -7.98
CA ALA A 125 10.44 -7.97 -7.68
C ALA A 125 11.28 -8.21 -6.42
N LEU A 126 12.43 -7.53 -6.32
CA LEU A 126 13.24 -7.51 -5.12
C LEU A 126 12.75 -6.39 -4.20
N PHE A 127 12.60 -6.68 -2.91
CA PHE A 127 12.25 -5.66 -1.91
C PHE A 127 13.38 -4.64 -1.78
N GLU A 128 14.63 -5.12 -1.66
CA GLU A 128 15.84 -4.30 -1.71
C GLU A 128 16.43 -4.33 -3.12
N ALA A 129 16.09 -3.33 -3.93
CA ALA A 129 16.57 -3.19 -5.30
C ALA A 129 17.32 -1.86 -5.49
N PRO A 130 18.28 -1.78 -6.44
CA PRO A 130 18.81 -0.50 -6.93
C PRO A 130 17.69 0.44 -7.41
N GLU A 131 17.93 1.75 -7.33
CA GLU A 131 16.92 2.78 -7.62
C GLU A 131 16.24 2.60 -8.99
N GLU A 132 17.01 2.28 -10.04
CA GLU A 132 16.45 2.08 -11.39
C GLU A 132 15.38 0.98 -11.42
N HIS A 133 15.61 -0.11 -10.69
CA HIS A 133 14.69 -1.23 -10.61
C HIS A 133 13.49 -0.92 -9.72
N LYS A 134 13.65 -0.04 -8.71
CA LYS A 134 12.53 0.48 -7.93
C LYS A 134 11.60 1.32 -8.81
N GLU A 135 12.13 2.19 -9.67
CA GLU A 135 11.29 2.99 -10.56
C GLU A 135 10.50 2.15 -11.57
N GLU A 136 11.15 1.13 -12.14
CA GLU A 136 10.49 0.19 -13.05
C GLU A 136 9.38 -0.58 -12.34
N GLU A 137 9.61 -0.97 -11.09
CA GLU A 137 8.63 -1.65 -10.26
C GLU A 137 7.45 -0.74 -9.95
N GLU A 138 7.67 0.49 -9.51
CA GLU A 138 6.60 1.45 -9.22
C GLU A 138 5.72 1.73 -10.44
N ARG A 139 6.33 1.93 -11.62
CA ARG A 139 5.57 2.08 -12.87
C ARG A 139 4.71 0.86 -13.17
N ARG A 140 5.24 -0.35 -12.91
CA ARG A 140 4.52 -1.61 -13.14
C ARG A 140 3.39 -1.80 -12.13
N VAL A 141 3.62 -1.52 -10.85
CA VAL A 141 2.59 -1.59 -9.82
C VAL A 141 1.47 -0.61 -10.11
N HIS A 142 1.80 0.65 -10.44
CA HIS A 142 0.82 1.65 -10.85
C HIS A 142 -0.09 1.17 -11.99
N GLN A 143 0.49 0.62 -13.05
CA GLN A 143 -0.27 0.07 -14.18
C GLN A 143 -1.15 -1.12 -13.78
N LEU A 144 -0.69 -1.98 -12.87
CA LEU A 144 -1.47 -3.10 -12.37
C LEU A 144 -2.62 -2.63 -11.49
N THR A 145 -2.37 -1.67 -10.59
CA THR A 145 -3.39 -1.03 -9.75
C THR A 145 -4.51 -0.43 -10.60
N GLN A 146 -4.16 0.33 -11.65
CA GLN A 146 -5.14 0.88 -12.58
C GLN A 146 -5.96 -0.22 -13.27
N LYS A 147 -5.31 -1.29 -13.75
CA LYS A 147 -5.99 -2.43 -14.39
C LYS A 147 -6.92 -3.19 -13.44
N ILE A 148 -6.50 -3.38 -12.18
CA ILE A 148 -7.28 -4.07 -11.14
C ILE A 148 -8.53 -3.28 -10.79
N LEU A 149 -8.41 -1.95 -10.69
CA LEU A 149 -9.52 -1.11 -10.26
C LEU A 149 -10.45 -0.64 -11.38
N ALA A 150 -10.00 -0.69 -12.65
CA ALA A 150 -10.79 -0.28 -13.81
C ALA A 150 -12.22 -0.89 -13.87
N PRO A 151 -12.44 -2.17 -13.52
CA PRO A 151 -13.77 -2.78 -13.56
C PRO A 151 -14.75 -2.25 -12.51
N LEU A 152 -14.29 -1.71 -11.38
CA LEU A 152 -15.15 -1.32 -10.25
C LEU A 152 -16.00 -0.08 -10.54
N LYS A 153 -15.68 0.70 -11.59
CA LYS A 153 -16.41 1.93 -11.98
C LYS A 153 -16.69 2.89 -10.81
N VAL A 154 -15.77 2.98 -9.84
CA VAL A 154 -15.88 3.92 -8.72
C VAL A 154 -15.78 5.35 -9.26
N ARG A 155 -16.85 6.13 -9.08
CA ARG A 155 -17.04 7.46 -9.70
C ARG A 155 -15.85 8.40 -9.49
N ASP A 156 -15.28 8.39 -8.30
CA ASP A 156 -14.26 9.35 -7.86
C ASP A 156 -12.84 8.75 -7.84
N LEU A 157 -12.62 7.64 -8.54
CA LEU A 157 -11.30 7.03 -8.71
C LEU A 157 -10.43 7.69 -9.81
N PRO A 158 -10.98 8.20 -10.94
CA PRO A 158 -10.17 8.87 -11.95
C PRO A 158 -9.32 10.06 -11.44
N PRO A 159 -9.81 10.94 -10.53
CA PRO A 159 -8.97 11.96 -9.91
C PRO A 159 -7.77 11.39 -9.14
N VAL A 160 -7.95 10.26 -8.44
CA VAL A 160 -6.86 9.59 -7.72
C VAL A 160 -5.82 9.04 -8.70
N MET A 161 -6.24 8.41 -9.79
CA MET A 161 -5.32 7.91 -10.81
C MET A 161 -4.46 9.04 -11.40
N ARG A 162 -5.08 10.18 -11.74
CA ARG A 162 -4.35 11.36 -12.25
C ARG A 162 -3.35 11.91 -11.23
N TYR A 163 -3.75 11.98 -9.96
CA TYR A 163 -2.88 12.42 -8.87
C TYR A 163 -1.59 11.58 -8.78
N TYR A 164 -1.67 10.28 -9.05
CA TYR A 164 -0.52 9.38 -9.11
C TYR A 164 0.25 9.47 -10.43
N ASP A 165 -0.44 9.58 -11.58
CA ASP A 165 0.20 9.76 -12.90
C ASP A 165 1.18 10.95 -12.87
N GLU A 166 0.73 12.12 -12.37
CA GLU A 166 1.55 13.34 -12.27
C GLU A 166 2.78 13.16 -11.36
N ARG A 167 2.69 12.29 -10.35
CA ARG A 167 3.79 12.03 -9.40
C ARG A 167 4.79 10.99 -9.89
N ILE A 168 4.33 10.03 -10.70
CA ILE A 168 5.21 9.10 -11.40
C ILE A 168 5.98 9.82 -12.51
N GLU A 169 5.32 10.75 -13.22
CA GLU A 169 5.95 11.57 -14.27
C GLU A 169 6.88 12.65 -13.69
N GLY A 170 6.62 13.16 -12.48
CA GLY A 170 7.40 14.19 -11.80
C GLY A 170 8.71 13.74 -11.12
N GLY A 171 9.09 12.47 -11.25
CA GLY A 171 10.24 11.88 -10.56
C GLY A 171 9.87 11.36 -9.17
N LEU A 172 10.10 10.06 -8.96
CA LEU A 172 9.72 9.27 -7.78
C LEU A 172 10.34 9.80 -6.48
N GLN A 173 9.68 10.76 -5.82
CA GLN A 173 10.09 11.22 -4.49
C GLN A 173 9.63 10.31 -3.33
N TYR A 174 8.96 9.19 -3.62
CA TYR A 174 8.27 8.40 -2.60
C TYR A 174 8.68 6.92 -2.54
N ALA A 175 9.64 6.47 -3.34
CA ALA A 175 10.15 5.09 -3.31
C ALA A 175 11.12 4.86 -2.13
N ASN A 176 10.70 5.17 -0.90
CA ASN A 176 11.25 4.50 0.27
C ASN A 176 10.42 3.25 0.54
N LEU A 177 10.55 2.29 -0.37
CA LEU A 177 10.41 0.87 -0.07
C LEU A 177 11.72 0.39 0.56
#